data_AF-A0A2J6X774-F1
#
_entry.id   AF-A0A2J6X774-F1
#
_cell.length_a   1.000
_cell.length_b   1.000
_cell.length_c   1.000
_cell.angle_alpha   90.00
_cell.angle_beta   90.00
_cell.angle_gamma   90.00
#
_symmetry.space_group_name_H-M   'P 1'
#
loop_
_entity.id
_entity.type
_entity.pdbx_description
1 polymer ?
#
loop_
_entity_poly.entity_id
_entity_poly.type
_entity_poly.pdbx_seq_one_letter_code
_entity_poly.pdbx_strand_id
1 'polypeptide(L)'
;MIKYLAPLITMQARTPDEQRRGQILVTLSLGTVVILLTIGILLTLFQPTPGRFINLGLATLVFATAAWLGRKGFVTAGSYVLIVVSGIGALSGMFLNPNSPFNLFYLLLSILLASVLLRPNQIWVVLGLALAALGGVILSLPSSQRAIISLDLAAAHLTVLLTVSALITFIGARSLATALEEARQLRQQAEAAN
;
A
#
# COMPACT_ATOMS: atom_id res chain seq x y z
N MET A 1 -23.07 -13.63 -12.13
CA MET A 1 -22.28 -13.13 -10.98
C MET A 1 -21.69 -11.73 -11.23
N ILE A 2 -21.10 -11.42 -12.40
CA ILE A 2 -20.48 -10.11 -12.70
C ILE A 2 -21.47 -8.92 -12.70
N LYS A 3 -22.75 -9.15 -13.02
CA LYS A 3 -23.79 -8.09 -13.09
C LYS A 3 -24.10 -7.39 -11.75
N TYR A 4 -23.90 -8.04 -10.61
CA TYR A 4 -24.19 -7.44 -9.29
C TYR A 4 -23.03 -6.61 -8.72
N LEU A 5 -21.83 -6.68 -9.32
CA LEU A 5 -20.67 -5.87 -8.94
C LEU A 5 -20.56 -4.56 -9.74
N ALA A 6 -21.29 -4.44 -10.86
CA ALA A 6 -21.26 -3.26 -11.73
C ALA A 6 -21.54 -1.92 -11.01
N PRO A 7 -22.55 -1.79 -10.11
CA PRO A 7 -22.79 -0.53 -9.40
C PRO A 7 -21.76 -0.25 -8.28
N LEU A 8 -21.00 -1.26 -7.84
CA LEU A 8 -19.90 -1.08 -6.89
C LEU A 8 -18.63 -0.53 -7.57
N ILE A 9 -18.53 -0.63 -8.91
CA ILE A 9 -17.33 -0.38 -9.71
C ILE A 9 -17.45 0.90 -10.58
N THR A 10 -18.64 1.49 -10.69
CA THR A 10 -18.83 2.77 -11.40
C THR A 10 -18.12 3.90 -10.67
N MET A 11 -17.00 4.34 -11.25
CA MET A 11 -16.18 5.43 -10.76
C MET A 11 -16.45 6.70 -11.55
N GLN A 12 -16.54 7.82 -10.84
CA GLN A 12 -16.40 9.14 -11.44
C GLN A 12 -14.90 9.38 -11.71
N ALA A 13 -14.37 8.79 -12.79
CA ALA A 13 -12.98 8.96 -13.18
C ALA A 13 -12.87 9.91 -14.38
N ARG A 14 -11.94 10.87 -14.30
CA ARG A 14 -11.67 11.84 -15.37
C ARG A 14 -10.86 11.24 -16.53
N THR A 15 -10.15 10.14 -16.28
CA THR A 15 -9.31 9.46 -17.29
C THR A 15 -9.38 7.93 -17.15
N PRO A 16 -9.18 7.16 -18.25
CA PRO A 16 -9.20 5.70 -18.22
C PRO A 16 -8.13 5.08 -17.31
N ASP A 17 -6.97 5.73 -17.14
CA ASP A 17 -5.92 5.25 -16.23
C ASP A 17 -6.29 5.45 -14.75
N GLU A 18 -6.91 6.58 -14.41
CA GLU A 18 -7.45 6.80 -13.06
C GLU A 18 -8.60 5.85 -12.75
N GLN A 19 -9.45 5.55 -13.73
CA GLN A 19 -10.50 4.55 -13.57
C GLN A 19 -9.90 3.18 -13.25
N ARG A 20 -8.90 2.71 -14.02
CA ARG A 20 -8.24 1.42 -13.78
C ARG A 20 -7.65 1.35 -12.37
N ARG A 21 -6.90 2.38 -11.98
CA ARG A 21 -6.23 2.40 -10.67
C ARG A 21 -7.21 2.54 -9.52
N GLY A 22 -8.27 3.31 -9.72
CA GLY A 22 -9.37 3.38 -8.76
C GLY A 22 -10.02 2.01 -8.58
N GLN A 23 -10.29 1.28 -9.67
CA GLN A 23 -10.88 -0.06 -9.60
C GLN A 23 -9.98 -1.01 -8.82
N ILE A 24 -8.66 -0.94 -9.04
CA ILE A 24 -7.70 -1.71 -8.25
C ILE A 24 -7.71 -1.28 -6.79
N LEU A 25 -7.69 0.03 -6.49
CA LEU A 25 -7.76 0.56 -5.13
C LEU A 25 -9.02 0.05 -4.39
N VAL A 26 -10.18 0.12 -5.02
CA VAL A 26 -11.44 -0.33 -4.43
C VAL A 26 -11.47 -1.83 -4.24
N THR A 27 -11.04 -2.60 -5.25
CA THR A 27 -11.00 -4.07 -5.19
C THR A 27 -10.06 -4.54 -4.09
N LEU A 28 -8.86 -3.98 -4.04
CA LEU A 28 -7.86 -4.30 -3.03
C LEU A 28 -8.37 -3.92 -1.64
N SER A 29 -8.91 -2.70 -1.48
CA SER A 29 -9.42 -2.24 -0.19
C SER A 29 -10.59 -3.08 0.32
N LEU A 30 -11.58 -3.36 -0.51
CA LEU A 30 -12.73 -4.20 -0.14
C LEU A 30 -12.30 -5.64 0.12
N GLY A 31 -11.39 -6.19 -0.69
CA GLY A 31 -10.82 -7.52 -0.47
C GLY A 31 -10.13 -7.61 0.89
N THR A 32 -9.31 -6.61 1.24
CA THR A 32 -8.67 -6.54 2.55
C THR A 32 -9.68 -6.38 3.69
N VAL A 33 -10.73 -5.57 3.52
CA VAL A 33 -11.82 -5.47 4.52
C VAL A 33 -12.46 -6.83 4.77
N VAL A 34 -12.77 -7.60 3.73
CA VAL A 34 -13.34 -8.95 3.88
C VAL A 34 -12.38 -9.87 4.62
N ILE A 35 -11.08 -9.82 4.30
CA ILE A 35 -10.04 -10.60 4.99
C ILE A 35 -9.95 -10.21 6.47
N LEU A 36 -9.97 -8.91 6.78
CA LEU A 36 -9.93 -8.41 8.16
C LEU A 36 -11.18 -8.84 8.95
N LEU A 37 -12.37 -8.74 8.36
CA LEU A 37 -13.62 -9.13 9.01
C LEU A 37 -13.78 -10.65 9.16
N THR A 38 -13.07 -11.45 8.37
CA THR A 38 -13.12 -12.92 8.47
C THR A 38 -11.95 -13.45 9.31
N ILE A 39 -10.74 -13.41 8.75
CA ILE A 39 -9.52 -13.92 9.37
C ILE A 39 -9.11 -13.04 10.55
N GLY A 40 -9.17 -11.71 10.41
CA GLY A 40 -8.78 -10.79 11.47
C GLY A 40 -9.67 -10.93 12.72
N ILE A 41 -10.99 -11.06 12.56
CA ILE A 41 -11.91 -11.35 13.66
C ILE A 41 -11.58 -12.70 14.27
N LEU A 42 -11.46 -13.76 13.47
CA LEU A 42 -11.17 -15.11 13.95
C LEU A 42 -9.89 -15.15 14.80
N LEU A 43 -8.78 -14.58 14.31
CA LEU A 43 -7.52 -14.49 15.04
C LEU A 43 -7.63 -13.65 16.32
N THR A 44 -8.44 -12.59 16.29
CA THR A 44 -8.68 -11.76 17.47
C THR A 44 -9.50 -12.53 18.52
N LEU A 45 -10.46 -13.36 18.10
CA LEU A 45 -11.24 -14.21 19.01
C LEU A 45 -10.40 -15.30 19.67
N PHE A 46 -9.38 -15.83 18.99
CA PHE A 46 -8.46 -16.82 19.58
C PHE A 46 -7.57 -16.24 20.69
N GLN A 47 -7.30 -14.93 20.65
CA GLN A 47 -6.49 -14.24 21.65
C GLN A 47 -7.05 -12.84 21.89
N PRO A 48 -8.19 -12.74 22.59
CA PRO A 48 -8.96 -11.52 22.69
C PRO A 48 -8.24 -10.53 23.61
N THR A 49 -7.77 -9.43 23.01
CA THR A 49 -7.28 -8.27 23.77
C THR A 49 -7.95 -7.01 23.24
N PRO A 50 -8.29 -6.03 24.11
CA PRO A 50 -8.90 -4.77 23.66
C PRO A 50 -8.10 -4.07 22.57
N GLY A 51 -6.76 -4.10 22.67
CA GLY A 51 -5.86 -3.52 21.66
C GLY A 51 -6.01 -4.15 20.27
N ARG A 52 -6.25 -5.46 20.18
CA ARG A 52 -6.47 -6.14 18.88
C ARG A 52 -7.79 -5.74 18.25
N PHE A 53 -8.87 -5.62 19.04
CA PHE A 53 -10.15 -5.15 18.53
C PHE A 53 -10.06 -3.70 18.03
N ILE A 54 -9.38 -2.82 18.77
CA ILE A 54 -9.15 -1.43 18.34
C ILE A 54 -8.34 -1.40 17.04
N ASN A 55 -7.24 -2.15 16.95
CA ASN A 55 -6.40 -2.20 15.76
C ASN A 55 -7.18 -2.74 14.54
N LEU A 56 -7.96 -3.81 14.74
CA LEU A 56 -8.80 -4.40 13.69
C LEU A 56 -9.87 -3.40 13.21
N GLY A 57 -10.55 -2.72 14.13
CA GLY A 57 -11.54 -1.70 13.82
C GLY A 57 -10.93 -0.52 13.05
N LEU A 58 -9.78 -0.02 13.49
CA LEU A 58 -9.06 1.07 12.83
C LEU A 58 -8.60 0.68 11.43
N ALA A 59 -7.99 -0.50 11.28
CA ALA A 59 -7.56 -1.01 9.99
C ALA A 59 -8.76 -1.13 9.03
N THR A 60 -9.86 -1.71 9.49
CA THR A 60 -11.09 -1.84 8.69
C THR A 60 -11.64 -0.49 8.25
N LEU A 61 -11.67 0.50 9.16
CA LEU A 61 -12.09 1.87 8.86
C LEU A 61 -11.21 2.53 7.79
N VAL A 62 -9.89 2.36 7.89
CA VAL A 62 -8.95 2.94 6.92
C VAL A 62 -9.16 2.33 5.54
N PHE A 63 -9.22 1.01 5.42
CA PHE A 63 -9.46 0.36 4.13
C PHE A 63 -10.84 0.70 3.56
N ALA A 64 -11.88 0.77 4.39
CA ALA A 64 -13.21 1.21 3.96
C ALA A 64 -13.20 2.66 3.45
N THR A 65 -12.49 3.56 4.14
CA THR A 65 -12.34 4.97 3.74
C THR A 65 -11.57 5.09 2.42
N ALA A 66 -10.50 4.31 2.24
CA ALA A 66 -9.74 4.27 0.99
C ALA A 66 -10.60 3.76 -0.18
N ALA A 67 -11.41 2.72 0.04
CA ALA A 67 -12.39 2.25 -0.95
C ALA A 67 -13.40 3.36 -1.30
N TRP A 68 -13.92 4.07 -0.30
CA TRP A 68 -14.86 5.16 -0.52
C TRP A 68 -14.24 6.33 -1.30
N LEU A 69 -13.01 6.73 -0.97
CA LEU A 69 -12.25 7.75 -1.70
C LEU A 69 -12.00 7.33 -3.15
N GLY A 70 -11.63 6.07 -3.37
CA GLY A 70 -11.47 5.49 -4.71
C GLY A 70 -12.76 5.56 -5.53
N ARG A 71 -13.92 5.27 -4.94
CA ARG A 71 -15.23 5.38 -5.61
C ARG A 71 -15.58 6.82 -6.00
N LYS A 72 -15.19 7.79 -5.17
CA LYS A 72 -15.38 9.23 -5.42
C LYS A 72 -14.40 9.82 -6.45
N GLY A 73 -13.48 9.02 -6.99
CA GLY A 73 -12.48 9.48 -7.96
C GLY A 73 -11.21 10.07 -7.33
N PHE A 74 -11.11 10.12 -6.00
CA PHE A 74 -9.91 10.57 -5.27
C PHE A 74 -8.87 9.43 -5.14
N VAL A 75 -8.51 8.81 -6.26
CA VAL A 75 -7.68 7.60 -6.30
C VAL A 75 -6.32 7.85 -5.66
N THR A 76 -5.59 8.88 -6.10
CA THR A 76 -4.25 9.20 -5.57
C THR A 76 -4.27 9.44 -4.06
N ALA A 77 -5.27 10.19 -3.56
CA ALA A 77 -5.39 10.46 -2.13
C ALA A 77 -5.69 9.18 -1.33
N GLY A 78 -6.63 8.35 -1.80
CA GLY A 78 -6.94 7.07 -1.17
C GLY A 78 -5.74 6.11 -1.16
N SER A 79 -4.95 6.10 -2.23
CA SER A 79 -3.70 5.33 -2.32
C SER A 79 -2.68 5.79 -1.28
N TYR A 80 -2.46 7.11 -1.13
CA TYR A 80 -1.55 7.64 -0.11
C TYR A 80 -2.03 7.32 1.30
N VAL A 81 -3.33 7.39 1.59
CA VAL A 81 -3.88 7.00 2.89
C VAL A 81 -3.52 5.55 3.23
N LEU A 82 -3.70 4.61 2.31
CA LEU A 82 -3.32 3.21 2.54
C LEU A 82 -1.82 3.04 2.77
N ILE A 83 -1.01 3.69 1.95
CA ILE A 83 0.46 3.59 2.02
C ILE A 83 0.98 4.13 3.35
N VAL A 84 0.47 5.29 3.78
CA VAL A 84 0.85 5.94 5.04
C VAL A 84 0.38 5.10 6.22
N VAL A 85 -0.86 4.62 6.23
CA VAL A 85 -1.36 3.78 7.34
C VAL A 85 -0.62 2.45 7.40
N SER A 86 -0.32 1.82 6.26
CA SER A 86 0.53 0.63 6.22
C SER A 86 1.91 0.90 6.80
N GLY A 87 2.50 2.07 6.49
CA GLY A 87 3.76 2.51 7.06
C GLY A 87 3.68 2.70 8.57
N ILE A 88 2.65 3.39 9.07
CA ILE A 88 2.41 3.56 10.52
C ILE A 88 2.24 2.20 11.20
N GLY A 89 1.51 1.27 10.58
CA GLY A 89 1.35 -0.09 11.08
C GLY A 89 2.71 -0.80 11.24
N ALA A 90 3.55 -0.74 10.21
CA ALA A 90 4.91 -1.30 10.25
C ALA A 90 5.77 -0.68 11.37
N LEU A 91 5.71 0.64 11.53
CA LEU A 91 6.47 1.36 12.56
C LEU A 91 5.93 1.10 13.97
N SER A 92 4.61 0.99 14.13
CA SER A 92 3.97 0.73 15.44
C SER A 92 4.48 -0.55 16.08
N GLY A 93 4.85 -1.56 15.27
CA GLY A 93 5.44 -2.80 15.74
C GLY A 93 6.75 -2.60 16.52
N MET A 94 7.53 -1.56 16.22
CA MET A 94 8.76 -1.25 16.98
C MET A 94 8.46 -0.68 18.37
N PHE A 95 7.33 0.02 18.53
CA PHE A 95 6.93 0.60 19.82
C PHE A 95 6.15 -0.42 20.66
N LEU A 96 5.35 -1.28 20.02
CA LEU A 96 4.53 -2.29 20.68
C LEU A 96 5.30 -3.60 20.95
N ASN A 97 6.31 -3.91 20.14
CA ASN A 97 7.17 -5.07 20.32
C ASN A 97 8.63 -4.71 19.95
N PRO A 98 9.35 -4.02 20.85
CA PRO A 98 10.69 -3.46 20.57
C PRO A 98 11.79 -4.51 20.41
N ASN A 99 11.48 -5.79 20.67
CA ASN A 99 12.48 -6.85 20.71
C ASN A 99 12.86 -7.39 19.33
N SER A 100 12.23 -6.90 18.26
CA SER A 100 12.47 -7.41 16.91
C SER A 100 12.43 -6.34 15.83
N PRO A 101 13.47 -6.24 14.98
CA PRO A 101 13.48 -5.32 13.85
C PRO A 101 12.61 -5.80 12.67
N PHE A 102 12.05 -7.02 12.72
CA PHE A 102 11.31 -7.61 11.60
C PHE A 102 10.07 -6.80 11.20
N ASN A 103 9.47 -6.07 12.15
CA ASN A 103 8.31 -5.23 11.86
C ASN A 103 8.62 -4.12 10.84
N LEU A 104 9.88 -3.64 10.79
CA LEU A 104 10.29 -2.61 9.84
C LEU A 104 10.32 -3.13 8.39
N PHE A 105 10.45 -4.44 8.18
CA PHE A 105 10.41 -5.02 6.84
C PHE A 105 9.02 -4.89 6.20
N TYR A 106 7.96 -4.69 6.99
CA TYR A 106 6.63 -4.40 6.45
C TYR A 106 6.55 -3.03 5.75
N LEU A 107 7.54 -2.14 5.90
CA LEU A 107 7.66 -0.94 5.05
C LEU A 107 7.75 -1.29 3.55
N LEU A 108 8.20 -2.50 3.21
CA LEU A 108 8.20 -2.99 1.83
C LEU A 108 6.78 -3.04 1.24
N LEU A 109 5.76 -3.33 2.06
CA LEU A 109 4.36 -3.36 1.60
C LEU A 109 3.92 -1.99 1.08
N SER A 110 4.41 -0.89 1.68
CA SER A 110 4.13 0.47 1.20
C SER A 110 4.66 0.69 -0.22
N ILE A 111 5.84 0.14 -0.56
CA ILE A 111 6.42 0.21 -1.91
C ILE A 111 5.61 -0.65 -2.90
N LEU A 112 5.24 -1.86 -2.50
CA LEU A 112 4.43 -2.76 -3.33
C LEU A 112 3.06 -2.15 -3.62
N LEU A 113 2.40 -1.58 -2.62
CA LEU A 113 1.13 -0.86 -2.79
C LEU A 113 1.29 0.34 -3.73
N ALA A 114 2.37 1.11 -3.60
CA ALA A 114 2.66 2.24 -4.48
C ALA A 114 2.76 1.81 -5.96
N SER A 115 3.38 0.66 -6.24
CA SER A 115 3.57 0.16 -7.60
C SER A 115 2.27 -0.10 -8.36
N VAL A 116 1.22 -0.48 -7.64
CA VAL A 116 -0.07 -0.84 -8.21
C VAL A 116 -1.01 0.37 -8.23
N LEU A 117 -0.93 1.21 -7.20
CA LEU A 117 -1.94 2.23 -6.90
C LEU A 117 -1.55 3.64 -7.36
N LEU A 118 -0.25 3.93 -7.52
CA LEU A 118 0.27 5.27 -7.83
C LEU A 118 0.90 5.34 -9.23
N ARG A 119 1.20 6.57 -9.69
CA ARG A 119 1.95 6.79 -10.93
C ARG A 119 3.40 6.35 -10.71
N PRO A 120 4.12 5.84 -11.73
CA PRO A 120 5.50 5.39 -11.56
C PRO A 120 6.38 6.42 -10.82
N ASN A 121 6.29 7.69 -11.20
CA ASN A 121 7.08 8.77 -10.59
C ASN A 121 6.80 8.96 -9.09
N GLN A 122 5.61 8.59 -8.61
CA GLN A 122 5.22 8.72 -7.20
C GLN A 122 5.78 7.60 -6.31
N ILE A 123 6.28 6.50 -6.90
CA ILE A 123 6.95 5.42 -6.14
C ILE A 123 8.19 5.97 -5.44
N TRP A 124 8.91 6.89 -6.07
CA TRP A 124 10.07 7.56 -5.47
C TRP A 124 9.71 8.40 -4.25
N VAL A 125 8.53 9.03 -4.24
CA VAL A 125 8.03 9.76 -3.07
C VAL A 125 7.78 8.79 -1.92
N VAL A 126 7.19 7.63 -2.20
CA VAL A 126 6.94 6.60 -1.18
C VAL A 126 8.24 6.00 -0.66
N LEU A 127 9.24 5.79 -1.53
CA LEU A 127 10.58 5.38 -1.11
C LEU A 127 11.20 6.42 -0.17
N GLY A 128 11.16 7.71 -0.53
CA GLY A 128 11.66 8.79 0.31
C GLY A 128 10.99 8.81 1.68
N LEU A 129 9.66 8.64 1.73
CA LEU A 129 8.91 8.55 2.98
C LEU A 129 9.29 7.31 3.81
N ALA A 130 9.47 6.15 3.18
CA ALA A 130 9.85 4.92 3.87
C ALA A 130 11.28 5.02 4.45
N LEU A 131 12.21 5.60 3.71
CA LEU A 131 13.58 5.84 4.18
C LEU A 131 13.62 6.89 5.28
N ALA A 132 12.83 7.97 5.17
CA ALA A 132 12.70 8.97 6.23
C ALA A 132 12.12 8.37 7.51
N ALA A 133 11.11 7.50 7.39
CA ALA A 133 10.54 6.77 8.52
C ALA A 133 11.57 5.85 9.19
N LEU A 134 12.33 5.09 8.39
CA LEU A 134 13.42 4.24 8.90
C LEU A 134 14.49 5.07 9.62
N GLY A 135 14.93 6.18 9.01
CA GLY A 135 15.86 7.11 9.64
C GLY A 135 15.31 7.68 10.95
N GLY A 136 14.03 8.04 10.99
CA GLY A 136 13.34 8.49 12.21
C GLY A 136 13.39 7.46 13.33
N VAL A 137 13.17 6.18 13.01
CA VAL A 137 13.27 5.08 13.99
C VAL A 137 14.69 4.95 14.53
N ILE A 138 15.70 4.95 13.65
CA ILE A 138 17.12 4.84 14.04
C ILE A 138 17.51 5.98 14.98
N LEU A 139 17.10 7.21 14.67
CA LEU A 139 17.41 8.39 15.48
C LEU A 139 16.65 8.41 16.81
N SER A 140 15.47 7.81 16.87
CA SER A 140 14.65 7.76 18.10
C SER A 140 15.11 6.73 19.12
N LEU A 141 15.84 5.69 18.70
CA LEU A 141 16.25 4.58 19.57
C LEU A 141 17.67 4.79 20.13
N PRO A 142 17.89 4.59 21.45
CA PRO A 142 19.21 4.61 22.06
C PRO A 142 20.17 3.60 21.42
N SER A 143 21.45 3.95 21.31
CA SER A 143 22.49 3.10 20.70
C SER A 143 22.61 1.71 21.36
N SER A 144 22.41 1.62 22.68
CA SER A 144 22.41 0.35 23.42
C SER A 144 21.28 -0.58 22.98
N GLN A 145 20.08 -0.06 22.74
CA GLN A 145 18.95 -0.86 22.24
C GLN A 145 19.16 -1.26 20.79
N ARG A 146 19.67 -0.36 19.94
CA ARG A 146 20.00 -0.66 18.53
C ARG A 146 20.97 -1.81 18.40
N ALA A 147 22.00 -1.88 19.27
CA ALA A 147 22.97 -2.96 19.27
C ALA A 147 22.34 -4.31 19.65
N ILE A 148 21.45 -4.34 20.67
CA ILE A 148 20.79 -5.56 21.13
C ILE A 148 19.95 -6.20 20.03
N ILE A 149 19.18 -5.38 19.29
CA ILE A 149 18.31 -5.87 18.22
C ILE A 149 18.98 -5.88 16.83
N SER A 150 20.29 -5.60 16.77
CA SER A 150 21.04 -5.48 15.50
C SER A 150 20.38 -4.53 14.48
N LEU A 151 19.81 -3.41 14.96
CA LEU A 151 19.01 -2.50 14.15
C LEU A 151 19.82 -1.89 13.00
N ASP A 152 21.08 -1.53 13.25
CA ASP A 152 21.92 -0.86 12.25
C ASP A 152 22.18 -1.77 11.04
N LEU A 153 22.44 -3.06 11.29
CA LEU A 153 22.59 -4.06 10.24
C LEU A 153 21.26 -4.32 9.52
N ALA A 154 20.16 -4.46 10.26
CA ALA A 154 18.83 -4.65 9.70
C ALA A 154 18.40 -3.45 8.84
N ALA A 155 18.70 -2.23 9.28
CA ALA A 155 18.41 -0.99 8.56
C ALA A 155 19.22 -0.89 7.26
N ALA A 156 20.48 -1.31 7.26
CA ALA A 156 21.28 -1.37 6.02
C ALA A 156 20.65 -2.32 4.99
N HIS A 157 20.29 -3.55 5.40
CA HIS A 157 19.62 -4.53 4.54
C HIS A 157 18.27 -4.01 4.05
N LEU A 158 17.47 -3.42 4.95
CA LEU A 158 16.17 -2.87 4.61
C LEU A 158 16.28 -1.69 3.64
N THR A 159 17.28 -0.83 3.80
CA THR A 159 17.54 0.30 2.88
C THR A 159 17.81 -0.19 1.47
N VAL A 160 18.69 -1.19 1.33
CA VAL A 160 18.98 -1.82 0.04
C VAL A 160 17.72 -2.48 -0.53
N LEU A 161 17.00 -3.24 0.29
CA LEU A 161 15.77 -3.93 -0.10
C LEU A 161 14.69 -2.95 -0.60
N LEU A 162 14.43 -1.86 0.14
CA LEU A 162 13.46 -0.84 -0.24
C LEU A 162 13.87 -0.15 -1.54
N THR A 163 15.15 0.19 -1.69
CA THR A 163 15.67 0.89 -2.87
C THR A 163 15.58 0.02 -4.13
N VAL A 164 16.07 -1.22 -4.04
CA VAL A 164 16.01 -2.18 -5.16
C VAL A 164 14.56 -2.51 -5.50
N SER A 165 13.72 -2.75 -4.49
CA SER A 165 12.30 -3.04 -4.71
C SER A 165 11.58 -1.87 -5.38
N ALA A 166 11.85 -0.63 -4.95
CA ALA A 166 11.30 0.58 -5.56
C ALA A 166 11.74 0.75 -7.02
N LEU A 167 13.00 0.47 -7.34
CA LEU A 167 13.50 0.51 -8.71
C LEU A 167 12.81 -0.54 -9.59
N ILE A 168 12.72 -1.79 -9.13
CA ILE A 168 12.06 -2.87 -9.87
C ILE A 168 10.58 -2.53 -10.09
N THR A 169 9.88 -2.10 -9.05
CA THR A 169 8.47 -1.72 -9.16
C THR A 169 8.27 -0.48 -10.03
N PHE A 170 9.19 0.48 -10.02
CA PHE A 170 9.17 1.63 -10.93
C PHE A 170 9.28 1.20 -12.39
N ILE A 171 10.26 0.35 -12.71
CA ILE A 171 10.46 -0.17 -14.07
C ILE A 171 9.22 -0.95 -14.52
N GLY A 172 8.70 -1.84 -13.66
CA GLY A 172 7.49 -2.62 -13.93
C GLY A 172 6.26 -1.74 -14.16
N ALA A 173 6.02 -0.75 -13.30
CA ALA A 173 4.88 0.16 -13.42
C ALA A 173 4.98 1.04 -14.67
N ARG A 174 6.19 1.49 -15.03
CA ARG A 174 6.44 2.29 -16.24
C ARG A 174 6.26 1.47 -17.52
N SER A 175 6.84 0.27 -17.58
CA SER A 175 6.69 -0.64 -18.71
C SER A 175 5.22 -0.99 -18.96
N LEU A 176 4.47 -1.30 -17.89
CA LEU A 176 3.02 -1.56 -17.99
C LEU A 176 2.24 -0.33 -18.47
N ALA A 177 2.59 0.87 -17.99
CA ALA A 177 1.94 2.09 -18.42
C ALA A 177 2.16 2.36 -19.93
N THR A 178 3.38 2.16 -20.42
CA THR A 178 3.71 2.31 -21.84
C THR A 178 2.97 1.29 -22.70
N ALA A 179 3.02 0.00 -22.34
CA ALA A 179 2.33 -1.05 -23.10
C ALA A 179 0.82 -0.84 -23.19
N LEU A 180 0.20 -0.35 -22.12
CA LEU A 180 -1.23 -0.04 -22.10
C LEU A 180 -1.57 1.19 -22.95
N GLU A 181 -0.67 2.17 -23.03
CA GLU A 181 -0.87 3.34 -23.88
C GLU A 181 -0.73 2.97 -25.36
N GLU A 182 0.26 2.17 -25.73
CA GLU A 182 0.42 1.62 -27.08
C GLU A 182 -0.81 0.81 -27.51
N ALA A 183 -1.32 -0.07 -26.63
CA ALA A 183 -2.53 -0.84 -26.91
C ALA A 183 -3.77 0.05 -27.13
N ARG A 184 -3.88 1.18 -26.43
CA ARG A 184 -4.97 2.15 -26.63
C ARG A 184 -4.84 2.87 -27.96
N GLN A 185 -3.63 3.30 -28.32
CA GLN A 185 -3.39 3.97 -29.60
C GLN A 185 -3.72 3.07 -30.78
N LEU A 186 -3.29 1.80 -30.74
CA LEU A 186 -3.62 0.81 -31.77
C LEU A 186 -5.13 0.59 -31.88
N ARG A 187 -5.83 0.52 -30.75
CA ARG A 187 -7.30 0.39 -30.74
C ARG A 187 -7.99 1.60 -31.35
N GLN A 188 -7.56 2.81 -31.02
CA GLN A 188 -8.11 4.04 -31.60
C GLN A 188 -7.87 4.12 -33.11
N GLN A 189 -6.71 3.69 -33.58
CA GLN A 189 -6.40 3.62 -35.01
C GLN A 189 -7.29 2.61 -35.74
N ALA A 190 -7.53 1.43 -35.15
CA ALA A 190 -8.43 0.43 -35.71
C ALA A 190 -9.90 0.90 -35.73
N GLU A 191 -10.34 1.62 -34.69
CA GLU A 191 -11.68 2.21 -34.63
C GLU A 191 -11.85 3.38 -35.64
N ALA A 192 -10.79 4.10 -35.99
CA ALA A 192 -10.82 5.18 -36.97
C ALA A 192 -10.67 4.72 -38.43
N ALA A 193 -10.20 3.49 -38.65
CA ALA A 193 -10.03 2.90 -39.99
C ALA A 193 -11.25 2.10 -40.47
N ASN A 194 -12.25 1.89 -39.59
CA ASN A 194 -13.55 1.30 -39.89
C ASN A 194 -14.64 2.38 -39.99
#